data_AF-A0A2N5P7C4-F1
#
_entry.id   AF-A0A2N5P7C4-F1
#
_cell.length_a   1.000
_cell.length_b   1.000
_cell.length_c   1.000
_cell.angle_alpha   90.00
_cell.angle_beta   90.00
_cell.angle_gamma   90.00
#
_symmetry.space_group_name_H-M   'P 1'
#
loop_
_entity.id
_entity.type
_entity.pdbx_description
1 polymer ?
#
loop_
_entity_poly.entity_id
_entity_poly.type
_entity_poly.pdbx_seq_one_letter_code
_entity_poly.pdbx_strand_id
1 'polypeptide(L)'
;MLQSVLCAVCMFSAALLYYDYVAVPRQNRELVEELKTCFPEDIPPGGGSPGQKPEQAGREPEVSAIDLRSLQSKYLNVRGWLTIPESGIDYPVLQSNVEDPEYYLRRDYRGNYDINGSLFLQADCILGESGNLTIYGHNMNSGAMFGNLDQYVSYDYWKAHPKVFFQTQEGMEEYQIAAVLKADVSMFDFQQASFHSPQGAEAYVQQAKALSLFETGGDGIGCEKTLTLVTCSYEWKEARNILVAVKVGT
;
A
#
# COMPACT_ATOMS: atom_id res chain seq x y z
N MET A 1 -47.65 13.38 6.88
CA MET A 1 -47.10 12.07 7.30
C MET A 1 -46.05 11.57 6.33
N LEU A 2 -46.39 11.24 5.06
CA LEU A 2 -45.42 10.71 4.10
C LEU A 2 -44.20 11.62 3.86
N GLN A 3 -44.41 12.92 3.68
CA GLN A 3 -43.32 13.87 3.44
C GLN A 3 -42.36 13.98 4.65
N SER A 4 -42.88 13.95 5.87
CA SER A 4 -42.07 13.97 7.10
C SER A 4 -41.24 12.70 7.24
N VAL A 5 -41.80 11.53 6.88
CA VAL A 5 -41.08 10.24 6.88
C VAL A 5 -39.98 10.25 5.82
N LEU A 6 -40.26 10.73 4.60
CA LEU A 6 -39.25 10.84 3.54
C LEU A 6 -38.10 11.77 3.93
N CYS A 7 -38.40 12.93 4.52
CA CYS A 7 -37.37 13.83 5.04
C CYS A 7 -36.50 13.16 6.12
N ALA A 8 -37.12 12.41 7.05
CA ALA A 8 -36.37 11.70 8.08
C ALA A 8 -35.45 10.61 7.49
N VAL A 9 -35.94 9.86 6.49
CA VAL A 9 -35.12 8.87 5.77
C VAL A 9 -33.96 9.56 5.05
N CYS A 10 -34.21 10.66 4.32
CA CYS A 10 -33.15 11.41 3.64
C CYS A 10 -32.09 11.94 4.62
N MET A 11 -32.51 12.49 5.77
CA MET A 11 -31.56 12.98 6.79
C MET A 11 -30.75 11.85 7.41
N PHE A 12 -31.38 10.70 7.69
CA PHE A 12 -30.68 9.53 8.21
C PHE A 12 -29.68 8.97 7.19
N SER A 13 -30.08 8.82 5.93
CA SER A 13 -29.18 8.41 4.85
C SER A 13 -28.02 9.39 4.65
N ALA A 14 -28.28 10.70 4.70
CA ALA A 14 -27.23 11.72 4.62
C ALA A 14 -26.27 11.65 5.82
N ALA A 15 -26.78 11.37 7.02
CA ALA A 15 -25.94 11.17 8.21
C ALA A 15 -25.07 9.92 8.10
N LEU A 16 -25.61 8.81 7.59
CA LEU A 16 -24.83 7.60 7.30
C LEU A 16 -23.76 7.85 6.26
N LEU A 17 -24.11 8.50 5.14
CA LEU A 17 -23.15 8.86 4.09
C LEU A 17 -22.06 9.80 4.64
N TYR A 18 -22.42 10.79 5.46
CA TYR A 18 -21.43 11.66 6.09
C TYR A 18 -20.51 10.88 7.04
N TYR A 19 -21.06 9.97 7.83
CA TYR A 19 -20.28 9.15 8.75
C TYR A 19 -19.27 8.28 7.99
N ASP A 20 -19.73 7.56 6.96
CA ASP A 20 -18.91 6.60 6.20
C ASP A 20 -17.88 7.29 5.28
N TYR A 21 -18.24 8.41 4.65
CA TYR A 21 -17.40 9.08 3.65
C TYR A 21 -16.56 10.23 4.19
N VAL A 22 -16.89 10.77 5.37
CA VAL A 22 -16.17 11.92 5.94
C VAL A 22 -15.62 11.62 7.32
N ALA A 23 -16.44 11.16 8.26
CA ALA A 23 -16.00 10.98 9.65
C ALA A 23 -14.99 9.83 9.80
N VAL A 24 -15.29 8.67 9.23
CA VAL A 24 -14.44 7.47 9.33
C VAL A 24 -13.08 7.64 8.62
N PRO A 25 -13.00 8.14 7.37
CA PRO A 25 -11.72 8.39 6.71
C PRO A 25 -10.87 9.44 7.44
N ARG A 26 -11.54 10.43 8.06
CA ARG A 26 -10.87 11.42 8.89
C ARG A 26 -10.29 10.79 10.16
N GLN A 27 -11.01 9.90 10.84
CA GLN A 27 -10.47 9.16 11.99
C GLN A 27 -9.25 8.34 11.61
N ASN A 28 -9.24 7.68 10.46
CA ASN A 28 -8.06 6.94 9.99
C ASN A 28 -6.87 7.86 9.71
N ARG A 29 -7.11 9.02 9.08
CA ARG A 29 -6.07 10.03 8.89
C ARG A 29 -5.56 10.54 10.25
N GLU A 30 -6.45 10.84 11.19
CA GLU A 30 -6.08 11.28 12.54
C GLU A 30 -5.27 10.20 13.28
N LEU A 31 -5.61 8.91 13.15
CA LEU A 31 -4.85 7.80 13.71
C LEU A 31 -3.46 7.65 13.09
N VAL A 32 -3.34 7.80 11.76
CA VAL A 32 -2.05 7.79 11.06
C VAL A 32 -1.20 9.00 11.45
N GLU A 33 -1.80 10.19 11.52
CA GLU A 33 -1.12 11.42 11.96
C GLU A 33 -0.74 11.36 13.45
N GLU A 34 -1.58 10.79 14.31
CA GLU A 34 -1.23 10.49 15.71
C GLU A 34 -0.04 9.54 15.75
N LEU A 35 -0.03 8.51 14.92
CA LEU A 35 1.10 7.59 14.78
C LEU A 35 2.38 8.35 14.39
N LYS A 36 2.33 9.17 13.33
CA LYS A 36 3.47 9.99 12.88
C LYS A 36 3.90 11.02 13.92
N THR A 37 2.98 11.55 14.72
CA THR A 37 3.32 12.47 15.82
C THR A 37 4.00 11.74 16.96
N CYS A 38 3.55 10.53 17.29
CA CYS A 38 4.17 9.67 18.31
C CYS A 38 5.49 9.04 17.86
N PHE A 39 5.69 8.91 16.56
CA PHE A 39 6.87 8.32 15.91
C PHE A 39 7.31 9.25 14.78
N PRO A 40 7.89 10.42 15.12
CA PRO A 40 8.23 11.44 14.16
C PRO A 40 9.20 10.89 13.12
N GLU A 41 9.00 11.34 11.88
CA GLU A 41 9.94 11.11 10.79
C GLU A 41 11.34 11.59 11.17
N ASP A 42 12.36 10.81 10.83
CA ASP A 42 13.76 11.23 11.01
C ASP A 42 14.06 12.33 9.98
N ILE A 43 13.90 13.60 10.38
CA ILE A 43 14.28 14.76 9.57
C ILE A 43 15.82 14.79 9.50
N PRO A 44 16.44 14.81 8.31
CA PRO A 44 17.89 14.94 8.19
C PRO A 44 18.39 16.22 8.87
N PRO A 45 19.47 16.17 9.66
CA PRO A 45 20.01 17.36 10.30
C PRO A 45 20.68 18.25 9.24
N GLY A 46 20.03 19.35 8.83
CA GLY A 46 20.55 20.14 7.71
C GLY A 46 20.03 21.57 7.55
N GLY A 47 19.67 22.27 8.63
CA GLY A 47 19.28 23.68 8.57
C GLY A 47 20.33 24.64 9.16
N GLY A 48 21.21 25.20 8.32
CA GLY A 48 21.81 26.53 8.56
C GLY A 48 23.34 26.70 8.42
N SER A 49 23.78 27.23 7.27
CA SER A 49 24.67 28.42 7.08
C SER A 49 25.55 28.28 5.81
N PRO A 50 25.70 29.33 4.97
CA PRO A 50 26.20 29.19 3.61
C PRO A 50 27.72 29.29 3.53
N GLY A 51 28.35 28.26 2.98
CA GLY A 51 29.73 28.35 2.51
C GLY A 51 30.54 27.08 2.67
N GLN A 52 30.32 26.12 1.77
CA GLN A 52 31.36 25.33 1.07
C GLN A 52 30.69 24.15 0.37
N LYS A 53 30.80 24.09 -0.96
CA LYS A 53 30.61 22.84 -1.71
C LYS A 53 31.72 21.88 -1.31
N PRO A 54 31.38 20.61 -1.07
CA PRO A 54 31.87 19.60 -1.98
C PRO A 54 30.75 18.71 -2.54
N GLU A 55 31.05 18.26 -3.74
CA GLU A 55 30.27 17.49 -4.67
C GLU A 55 30.36 16.00 -4.32
N GLN A 56 29.28 15.47 -3.73
CA GLN A 56 28.77 14.12 -3.95
C GLN A 56 27.25 14.23 -3.82
N ALA A 57 26.55 14.12 -4.94
CA ALA A 57 25.10 14.28 -4.99
C ALA A 57 24.41 13.07 -4.34
N GLY A 58 24.29 13.10 -3.02
CA GLY A 58 23.29 12.33 -2.30
C GLY A 58 21.92 12.86 -2.70
N ARG A 59 21.15 12.06 -3.45
CA ARG A 59 19.74 12.35 -3.67
C ARG A 59 19.08 12.34 -2.30
N GLU A 60 18.47 13.45 -1.89
CA GLU A 60 17.61 13.45 -0.71
C GLU A 60 16.56 12.34 -0.89
N PRO A 61 16.28 11.54 0.15
CA PRO A 61 15.29 10.47 0.03
C PRO A 61 13.94 11.07 -0.35
N GLU A 62 13.32 10.52 -1.38
CA GLU A 62 12.06 11.00 -1.97
C GLU A 62 10.89 10.94 -0.97
N VAL A 63 11.03 10.09 0.06
CA VAL A 63 10.10 9.95 1.19
C VAL A 63 10.87 9.89 2.50
N SER A 64 10.30 10.48 3.55
CA SER A 64 10.84 10.37 4.91
C SER A 64 10.64 8.98 5.48
N ALA A 65 11.60 8.50 6.26
CA ALA A 65 11.47 7.27 7.03
C ALA A 65 10.78 7.55 8.37
N ILE A 66 9.89 6.65 8.79
CA ILE A 66 9.30 6.66 10.13
C ILE A 66 10.21 5.95 11.13
N ASP A 67 10.07 6.25 12.44
CA ASP A 67 10.73 5.44 13.49
C ASP A 67 10.02 4.07 13.65
N LEU A 68 10.25 3.20 12.65
CA LEU A 68 9.64 1.88 12.55
C LEU A 68 10.01 1.00 13.75
N ARG A 69 11.23 1.16 14.30
CA ARG A 69 11.68 0.39 15.46
C ARG A 69 10.84 0.70 16.69
N SER A 70 10.63 1.98 17.00
CA SER A 70 9.78 2.37 18.12
C SER A 70 8.33 1.97 17.88
N LEU A 71 7.82 2.07 16.65
CA LEU A 71 6.48 1.62 16.29
C LEU A 71 6.29 0.11 16.56
N GLN A 72 7.22 -0.71 16.07
CA GLN A 72 7.19 -2.17 16.25
C GLN A 72 7.33 -2.59 17.72
N SER A 73 8.03 -1.81 18.54
CA SER A 73 8.13 -2.07 19.99
C SER A 73 6.78 -1.99 20.71
N LYS A 74 5.85 -1.18 20.20
CA LYS A 74 4.49 -1.05 20.74
C LYS A 74 3.48 -1.94 20.03
N TYR A 75 3.66 -2.15 18.73
CA TYR A 75 2.74 -2.92 17.89
C TYR A 75 3.50 -4.01 17.14
N LEU A 76 3.64 -5.18 17.78
CA LEU A 76 4.49 -6.29 17.32
C LEU A 76 4.10 -6.85 15.94
N ASN A 77 2.86 -6.64 15.50
CA ASN A 77 2.36 -7.11 14.22
C ASN A 77 2.62 -6.13 13.07
N VAL A 78 3.19 -4.95 13.33
CA VAL A 78 3.67 -4.05 12.28
C VAL A 78 4.94 -4.61 11.67
N ARG A 79 4.94 -4.81 10.34
CA ARG A 79 6.08 -5.36 9.59
C ARG A 79 6.81 -4.32 8.76
N GLY A 80 6.13 -3.25 8.36
CA GLY A 80 6.73 -2.17 7.61
C GLY A 80 5.81 -0.96 7.47
N TRP A 81 6.21 -0.05 6.60
CA TRP A 81 5.46 1.16 6.25
C TRP A 81 5.41 1.31 4.74
N LEU A 82 4.21 1.47 4.18
CA LEU A 82 4.02 1.62 2.73
C LEU A 82 3.63 3.06 2.41
N THR A 83 4.38 3.68 1.52
CA THR A 83 4.15 5.05 1.07
C THR A 83 4.17 5.11 -0.46
N ILE A 84 3.15 5.73 -1.04
CA ILE A 84 3.12 6.13 -2.45
C ILE A 84 2.87 7.65 -2.46
N PRO A 85 3.89 8.47 -2.77
CA PRO A 85 3.77 9.93 -2.75
C PRO A 85 2.55 10.43 -3.51
N GLU A 86 1.90 11.47 -2.99
CA GLU A 86 0.76 12.17 -3.61
C GLU A 86 -0.50 11.32 -3.88
N SER A 87 -0.46 10.01 -3.63
CA SER A 87 -1.61 9.10 -3.80
C SER A 87 -2.52 9.01 -2.56
N GLY A 88 -2.06 9.50 -1.41
CA GLY A 88 -2.73 9.33 -0.11
C GLY A 88 -2.54 7.95 0.54
N ILE A 89 -1.73 7.07 -0.06
CA ILE A 89 -1.31 5.80 0.55
C ILE A 89 -0.05 6.05 1.37
N ASP A 90 -0.20 6.02 2.69
CA ASP A 90 0.88 6.23 3.64
C ASP A 90 0.52 5.60 4.99
N TYR A 91 0.77 4.29 5.10
CA TYR A 91 0.16 3.45 6.14
C TYR A 91 1.12 2.39 6.70
N PRO A 92 0.94 1.98 7.98
CA PRO A 92 1.63 0.80 8.48
C PRO A 92 1.13 -0.45 7.77
N VAL A 93 2.05 -1.37 7.51
CA VAL A 93 1.75 -2.70 6.96
C VAL A 93 1.89 -3.72 8.06
N LEU A 94 0.79 -4.42 8.32
CA LEU A 94 0.66 -5.37 9.42
C LEU A 94 0.85 -6.79 8.88
N GLN A 95 0.98 -7.77 9.75
CA GLN A 95 0.94 -9.18 9.34
C GLN A 95 0.31 -10.01 10.46
N SER A 96 -0.64 -10.86 10.09
CA SER A 96 -1.25 -11.83 10.98
C SER A 96 -0.57 -13.19 10.88
N ASN A 97 -1.08 -14.18 11.60
CA ASN A 97 -0.62 -15.55 11.52
C ASN A 97 -1.28 -16.29 10.35
N VAL A 98 -0.72 -17.45 9.99
CA VAL A 98 -1.23 -18.28 8.88
C VAL A 98 -2.57 -18.92 9.19
N GLU A 99 -2.95 -19.05 10.47
CA GLU A 99 -4.24 -19.58 10.89
C GLU A 99 -5.40 -18.58 10.74
N ASP A 100 -5.10 -17.27 10.75
CA ASP A 100 -6.06 -16.18 10.54
C ASP A 100 -5.45 -15.12 9.59
N PRO A 101 -5.28 -15.45 8.29
CA PRO A 101 -4.59 -14.60 7.32
C PRO A 101 -5.35 -13.29 7.03
N GLU A 102 -6.63 -13.21 7.39
CA GLU A 102 -7.49 -12.04 7.19
C GLU A 102 -7.75 -11.27 8.49
N TYR A 103 -7.02 -11.54 9.58
CA TYR A 103 -7.24 -10.91 10.89
C TYR A 103 -7.31 -9.37 10.81
N TYR A 104 -6.48 -8.75 9.98
CA TYR A 104 -6.39 -7.30 9.79
C TYR A 104 -7.33 -6.73 8.72
N LEU A 105 -8.12 -7.58 8.07
CA LEU A 105 -9.16 -7.13 7.14
C LEU A 105 -10.21 -6.26 7.85
N ARG A 106 -10.48 -6.47 9.14
CA ARG A 106 -11.46 -5.66 9.89
C ARG A 106 -10.91 -5.14 11.21
N ARG A 107 -9.60 -4.86 11.25
CA ARG A 107 -8.94 -4.36 12.44
C ARG A 107 -7.92 -3.27 12.13
N ASP A 108 -7.83 -2.31 13.04
CA ASP A 108 -6.79 -1.28 13.06
C ASP A 108 -5.42 -1.88 13.46
N TYR A 109 -4.37 -1.06 13.42
CA TYR A 109 -3.01 -1.41 13.83
C TYR A 109 -2.88 -1.82 15.30
N ARG A 110 -3.88 -1.52 16.14
CA ARG A 110 -3.95 -1.87 17.55
C ARG A 110 -4.71 -3.18 17.79
N GLY A 111 -5.35 -3.74 16.75
CA GLY A 111 -6.19 -4.94 16.82
C GLY A 111 -7.65 -4.68 17.19
N ASN A 112 -8.09 -3.42 17.30
CA ASN A 112 -9.50 -3.10 17.53
C ASN A 112 -10.29 -3.26 16.23
N TYR A 113 -11.59 -3.51 16.35
CA TYR A 113 -12.47 -3.56 15.18
C TYR A 113 -12.50 -2.22 14.45
N ASP A 114 -12.23 -2.26 13.15
CA ASP A 114 -12.34 -1.14 12.22
C ASP A 114 -12.82 -1.68 10.87
N ILE A 115 -13.86 -1.08 10.31
CA ILE A 115 -14.43 -1.50 9.03
C ILE A 115 -13.46 -1.29 7.86
N ASN A 116 -12.56 -0.30 7.96
CA ASN A 116 -11.53 -0.04 6.95
C ASN A 116 -10.35 -1.00 7.07
N GLY A 117 -10.24 -1.73 8.18
CA GLY A 117 -9.12 -2.61 8.45
C GLY A 117 -7.78 -1.87 8.46
N SER A 118 -6.74 -2.57 8.01
CA SER A 118 -5.39 -2.04 7.84
C SER A 118 -4.79 -2.58 6.54
N LEU A 119 -3.67 -2.02 6.11
CA LEU A 119 -2.84 -2.71 5.12
C LEU A 119 -2.16 -3.90 5.79
N PHE A 120 -2.19 -5.06 5.14
CA PHE A 120 -1.57 -6.26 5.70
C PHE A 120 -0.84 -7.09 4.65
N LEU A 121 0.35 -7.55 5.02
CA LEU A 121 1.17 -8.48 4.26
C LEU A 121 0.54 -9.88 4.32
N GLN A 122 0.64 -10.63 3.23
CA GLN A 122 0.22 -12.03 3.17
C GLN A 122 0.88 -12.83 4.31
N ALA A 123 0.10 -13.70 4.95
CA ALA A 123 0.51 -14.33 6.21
C ALA A 123 1.74 -15.25 6.09
N ASP A 124 1.99 -15.84 4.91
CA ASP A 124 3.13 -16.70 4.63
C ASP A 124 4.32 -15.98 3.96
N CYS A 125 4.21 -14.68 3.67
CA CYS A 125 5.35 -13.88 3.22
C CYS A 125 6.36 -13.72 4.36
N ILE A 126 7.64 -13.91 4.05
CA ILE A 126 8.75 -13.72 4.98
C ILE A 126 9.59 -12.55 4.44
N LEU A 127 9.66 -11.46 5.21
CA LEU A 127 10.51 -10.32 4.85
C LEU A 127 11.97 -10.76 4.69
N GLY A 128 12.62 -10.30 3.63
CA GLY A 128 13.99 -10.68 3.30
C GLY A 128 14.10 -11.96 2.47
N GLU A 129 13.19 -12.93 2.64
CA GLU A 129 13.24 -14.27 2.01
C GLU A 129 12.28 -14.44 0.83
N SER A 130 11.04 -13.98 0.95
CA SER A 130 10.04 -14.10 -0.13
C SER A 130 10.46 -13.28 -1.36
N GLY A 131 10.33 -13.88 -2.54
CA GLY A 131 10.60 -13.22 -3.81
C GLY A 131 9.50 -12.24 -4.21
N ASN A 132 8.28 -12.45 -3.72
CA ASN A 132 7.17 -11.52 -3.84
C ASN A 132 6.56 -11.25 -2.46
N LEU A 133 6.39 -9.97 -2.15
CA LEU A 133 5.66 -9.52 -0.98
C LEU A 133 4.29 -9.04 -1.43
N THR A 134 3.22 -9.76 -1.06
CA THR A 134 1.85 -9.35 -1.40
C THR A 134 1.23 -8.60 -0.23
N ILE A 135 0.82 -7.35 -0.45
CA ILE A 135 0.12 -6.51 0.52
C ILE A 135 -1.33 -6.35 0.07
N TYR A 136 -2.25 -6.58 1.01
CA TYR A 136 -3.69 -6.42 0.84
C TYR A 136 -4.17 -5.17 1.56
N GLY A 137 -5.24 -4.57 1.04
CA GLY A 137 -5.94 -3.46 1.68
C GLY A 137 -7.34 -3.28 1.10
N HIS A 138 -8.24 -2.69 1.88
CA HIS A 138 -9.60 -2.42 1.41
C HIS A 138 -9.64 -1.37 0.30
N ASN A 139 -10.51 -1.60 -0.68
CA ASN A 139 -10.89 -0.59 -1.66
C ASN A 139 -12.05 0.21 -1.05
N MET A 140 -11.72 1.31 -0.39
CA MET A 140 -12.72 2.18 0.21
C MET A 140 -13.08 3.30 -0.77
N ASN A 141 -14.37 3.51 -1.04
CA ASN A 141 -14.83 4.63 -1.87
C ASN A 141 -14.40 6.02 -1.33
N SER A 142 -14.00 6.10 -0.06
CA SER A 142 -13.44 7.30 0.56
C SER A 142 -12.00 7.61 0.14
N GLY A 143 -11.33 6.70 -0.57
CA GLY A 143 -9.91 6.76 -0.90
C GLY A 143 -8.98 6.31 0.23
N ALA A 144 -9.50 5.93 1.40
CA ALA A 144 -8.69 5.40 2.49
C ALA A 144 -8.11 4.01 2.15
N MET A 145 -7.03 3.63 2.83
CA MET A 145 -6.32 2.35 2.61
C MET A 145 -5.88 2.23 1.15
N PHE A 146 -6.47 1.29 0.41
CA PHE A 146 -6.19 1.07 -1.00
C PHE A 146 -7.29 1.59 -1.94
N GLY A 147 -8.21 2.42 -1.43
CA GLY A 147 -9.27 3.04 -2.25
C GLY A 147 -8.74 3.85 -3.44
N ASN A 148 -7.53 4.40 -3.34
CA ASN A 148 -6.91 5.15 -4.45
C ASN A 148 -6.14 4.26 -5.45
N LEU A 149 -6.02 2.94 -5.22
CA LEU A 149 -5.45 2.02 -6.21
C LEU A 149 -6.27 1.99 -7.52
N ASP A 150 -7.58 2.25 -7.44
CA ASP A 150 -8.47 2.32 -8.60
C ASP A 150 -8.05 3.41 -9.60
N GLN A 151 -7.32 4.43 -9.16
CA GLN A 151 -6.84 5.51 -10.03
C GLN A 151 -5.73 5.03 -10.99
N TYR A 152 -4.99 3.98 -10.62
CA TYR A 152 -3.90 3.43 -11.44
C TYR A 152 -4.37 2.79 -12.74
N VAL A 153 -5.67 2.53 -12.91
CA VAL A 153 -6.23 2.10 -14.20
C VAL A 153 -6.04 3.14 -15.30
N SER A 154 -5.78 4.39 -14.92
CA SER A 154 -5.38 5.48 -15.81
C SER A 154 -3.87 5.48 -16.02
N TYR A 155 -3.44 5.40 -17.29
CA TYR A 155 -2.03 5.52 -17.67
C TYR A 155 -1.39 6.82 -17.15
N ASP A 156 -2.10 7.95 -17.23
CA ASP A 156 -1.57 9.24 -16.78
C ASP A 156 -1.35 9.27 -15.26
N TYR A 157 -2.23 8.62 -14.51
CA TYR A 157 -2.08 8.52 -13.05
C TYR A 157 -0.91 7.63 -12.67
N TRP A 158 -0.78 6.46 -13.32
CA TRP A 158 0.40 5.61 -13.15
C TRP A 158 1.70 6.35 -13.49
N LYS A 159 1.71 7.09 -14.60
CA LYS A 159 2.88 7.85 -15.04
C LYS A 159 3.28 8.96 -14.05
N ALA A 160 2.29 9.58 -13.40
CA ALA A 160 2.52 10.57 -12.35
C ALA A 160 2.99 9.95 -11.03
N HIS A 161 2.57 8.72 -10.71
CA HIS A 161 2.89 8.02 -9.47
C HIS A 161 3.56 6.65 -9.71
N PRO A 162 4.72 6.61 -10.39
CA PRO A 162 5.30 5.35 -10.89
C PRO A 162 5.93 4.48 -9.79
N LYS A 163 6.11 5.01 -8.58
CA LYS A 163 6.93 4.43 -7.52
C LYS A 163 6.15 4.10 -6.27
N VAL A 164 6.61 3.07 -5.57
CA VAL A 164 6.13 2.62 -4.27
C VAL A 164 7.32 2.50 -3.34
N PHE A 165 7.20 3.00 -2.12
CA PHE A 165 8.23 2.90 -1.10
C PHE A 165 7.74 2.00 0.04
N PHE A 166 8.57 1.04 0.42
CA PHE A 166 8.26 0.12 1.51
C PHE A 166 9.42 0.12 2.52
N GLN A 167 9.18 0.71 3.68
CA GLN A 167 10.14 0.70 4.78
C GLN A 167 10.02 -0.60 5.57
N THR A 168 11.13 -1.31 5.72
CA THR A 168 11.25 -2.48 6.59
C THR A 168 12.32 -2.23 7.65
N GLN A 169 12.62 -3.24 8.48
CA GLN A 169 13.74 -3.17 9.43
C GLN A 169 15.10 -3.03 8.75
N GLU A 170 15.22 -3.43 7.48
CA GLU A 170 16.45 -3.32 6.69
C GLU A 170 16.66 -1.91 6.11
N GLY A 171 15.61 -1.07 6.10
CA GLY A 171 15.63 0.28 5.58
C GLY A 171 14.49 0.56 4.61
N MET A 172 14.60 1.70 3.91
CA MET A 172 13.65 2.10 2.88
C MET A 172 13.95 1.36 1.57
N GLU A 173 12.97 0.63 1.04
CA GLU A 173 13.06 -0.01 -0.27
C GLU A 173 12.21 0.75 -1.30
N GLU A 174 12.80 1.04 -2.46
CA GLU A 174 12.08 1.65 -3.59
C GLU A 174 11.66 0.58 -4.60
N TYR A 175 10.41 0.64 -5.04
CA TYR A 175 9.83 -0.23 -6.04
C TYR A 175 9.25 0.61 -7.20
N GLN A 176 9.47 0.14 -8.42
CA GLN A 176 8.94 0.73 -9.64
C GLN A 176 7.76 -0.11 -10.14
N ILE A 177 6.58 0.49 -10.34
CA ILE A 177 5.38 -0.23 -10.80
C ILE A 177 5.60 -0.68 -12.24
N ALA A 178 5.59 -2.00 -12.45
CA ALA A 178 5.85 -2.67 -13.72
C ALA A 178 4.57 -3.17 -14.40
N ALA A 179 3.49 -3.43 -13.68
CA ALA A 179 2.21 -3.80 -14.29
C ALA A 179 1.02 -3.32 -13.44
N VAL A 180 -0.07 -2.98 -14.13
CA VAL A 180 -1.37 -2.62 -13.52
C VAL A 180 -2.42 -3.55 -14.09
N LEU A 181 -3.06 -4.36 -13.25
CA LEU A 181 -4.00 -5.40 -13.68
C LEU A 181 -5.38 -5.19 -13.06
N LYS A 182 -6.40 -5.63 -13.81
CA LYS A 182 -7.68 -6.08 -13.24
C LYS A 182 -7.77 -7.58 -13.46
N ALA A 183 -7.70 -8.35 -12.38
CA ALA A 183 -7.61 -9.79 -12.45
C ALA A 183 -8.18 -10.42 -11.18
N ASP A 184 -8.55 -11.69 -11.26
CA ASP A 184 -8.73 -12.54 -10.08
C ASP A 184 -7.60 -13.59 -10.03
N VAL A 185 -7.59 -14.40 -8.96
CA VAL A 185 -6.52 -15.37 -8.70
C VAL A 185 -6.40 -16.44 -9.80
N SER A 186 -7.48 -16.68 -10.58
CA SER A 186 -7.44 -17.64 -11.69
C SER A 186 -6.76 -17.08 -12.94
N MET A 187 -6.73 -15.75 -13.08
CA MET A 187 -6.05 -15.06 -14.18
C MET A 187 -4.58 -14.80 -13.85
N PHE A 188 -4.29 -14.41 -12.60
CA PHE A 188 -2.96 -14.09 -12.12
C PHE A 188 -2.81 -14.53 -10.67
N ASP A 189 -1.89 -15.44 -10.40
CA ASP A 189 -1.64 -15.95 -9.04
C ASP A 189 -0.84 -14.93 -8.22
N PHE A 190 -1.52 -13.86 -7.79
CA PHE A 190 -0.92 -12.82 -6.96
C PHE A 190 -0.55 -13.30 -5.54
N GLN A 191 -0.89 -14.54 -5.18
CA GLN A 191 -0.57 -15.13 -3.88
C GLN A 191 0.78 -15.87 -3.89
N GLN A 192 1.41 -16.00 -5.05
CA GLN A 192 2.72 -16.62 -5.17
C GLN A 192 3.79 -15.78 -4.44
N ALA A 193 4.17 -16.17 -3.23
CA ALA A 193 5.19 -15.49 -2.41
C ALA A 193 6.64 -15.93 -2.72
N SER A 194 6.82 -17.17 -3.16
CA SER A 194 8.13 -17.80 -3.35
C SER A 194 8.36 -18.25 -4.78
N PHE A 195 9.60 -18.10 -5.23
CA PHE A 195 10.04 -18.47 -6.57
C PHE A 195 11.05 -19.63 -6.49
N HIS A 196 10.85 -20.66 -7.32
CA HIS A 196 11.71 -21.85 -7.35
C HIS A 196 13.06 -21.63 -8.04
N SER A 197 13.28 -20.45 -8.63
CA SER A 197 14.51 -20.09 -9.34
C SER A 197 14.72 -18.57 -9.31
N PRO A 198 15.97 -18.10 -9.48
CA PRO A 198 16.28 -16.67 -9.62
C PRO A 198 15.49 -15.98 -10.74
N GLN A 199 15.11 -16.71 -11.80
CA GLN A 199 14.31 -16.20 -12.91
C GLN A 199 12.81 -16.15 -12.60
N GLY A 200 12.36 -16.66 -11.45
CA GLY A 200 10.93 -16.74 -11.14
C GLY A 200 10.28 -15.39 -10.92
N ALA A 201 10.99 -14.42 -10.32
CA ALA A 201 10.50 -13.04 -10.19
C ALA A 201 10.33 -12.37 -11.55
N GLU A 202 11.31 -12.52 -12.45
CA GLU A 202 11.20 -12.02 -13.81
C GLU A 202 10.02 -12.65 -14.56
N ALA A 203 9.84 -13.98 -14.46
CA ALA A 203 8.70 -14.67 -15.08
C ALA A 203 7.35 -14.20 -14.52
N TYR A 204 7.27 -13.97 -13.20
CA TYR A 204 6.09 -13.41 -12.54
C TYR A 204 5.74 -12.02 -13.07
N VAL A 205 6.75 -11.16 -13.24
CA VAL A 205 6.58 -9.82 -13.84
C VAL A 205 6.17 -9.91 -15.31
N GLN A 206 6.74 -10.82 -16.11
CA GLN A 206 6.32 -10.99 -17.50
C GLN A 206 4.86 -11.45 -17.60
N GLN A 207 4.43 -12.37 -16.73
CA GLN A 207 3.03 -12.78 -16.67
C GLN A 207 2.12 -11.60 -16.30
N ALA A 208 2.52 -10.80 -15.31
CA ALA A 208 1.79 -9.61 -14.89
C ALA A 208 1.66 -8.60 -16.05
N LYS A 209 2.75 -8.36 -16.78
CA LYS A 209 2.78 -7.44 -17.93
C LYS A 209 1.90 -7.91 -19.08
N ALA A 210 1.87 -9.21 -19.36
CA ALA A 210 1.01 -9.78 -20.40
C ALA A 210 -0.49 -9.56 -20.12
N LEU A 211 -0.86 -9.35 -18.86
CA LEU A 211 -2.22 -9.06 -18.40
C LEU A 211 -2.44 -7.59 -18.04
N SER A 212 -1.41 -6.74 -18.19
CA SER A 212 -1.46 -5.34 -17.80
C SER A 212 -2.44 -4.55 -18.68
N LEU A 213 -3.11 -3.58 -18.09
CA LEU A 213 -4.03 -2.67 -18.78
C LEU A 213 -3.33 -1.81 -19.84
N PHE A 214 -2.04 -1.55 -19.65
CA PHE A 214 -1.19 -0.77 -20.53
C PHE A 214 0.28 -1.09 -20.32
N GLU A 215 1.10 -0.67 -21.29
CA GLU A 215 2.56 -0.79 -21.24
C GLU A 215 3.19 0.27 -20.32
N THR A 216 4.02 -0.18 -19.38
CA THR A 216 4.68 0.63 -18.34
C THR A 216 6.17 0.93 -18.66
N GLY A 217 6.70 0.37 -19.75
CA GLY A 217 8.06 0.62 -20.24
C GLY A 217 9.19 -0.07 -19.46
N GLY A 218 9.00 -0.44 -18.18
CA GLY A 218 9.96 -1.24 -17.41
C GLY A 218 9.88 -2.72 -17.79
N ASP A 219 11.00 -3.34 -18.18
CA ASP A 219 11.01 -4.75 -18.59
C ASP A 219 11.11 -5.75 -17.43
N GLY A 220 11.54 -5.31 -16.24
CA GLY A 220 11.70 -6.18 -15.08
C GLY A 220 12.83 -7.21 -15.24
N ILE A 221 13.72 -7.02 -16.22
CA ILE A 221 14.80 -7.96 -16.49
C ILE A 221 15.76 -7.99 -15.29
N GLY A 222 16.06 -9.20 -14.79
CA GLY A 222 16.95 -9.38 -13.66
C GLY A 222 16.36 -8.92 -12.31
N CYS A 223 15.05 -8.66 -12.21
CA CYS A 223 14.45 -8.37 -10.92
C CYS A 223 14.47 -9.63 -10.03
N GLU A 224 14.91 -9.48 -8.79
CA GLU A 224 14.95 -10.58 -7.81
C GLU A 224 13.79 -10.51 -6.82
N LYS A 225 13.28 -9.29 -6.58
CA LYS A 225 12.22 -9.01 -5.60
C LYS A 225 11.09 -8.19 -6.22
N THR A 226 9.88 -8.57 -5.86
CA THR A 226 8.64 -7.92 -6.30
C THR A 226 7.78 -7.56 -5.09
N LEU A 227 6.98 -6.51 -5.26
CA LEU A 227 5.98 -6.05 -4.31
C LEU A 227 4.65 -5.98 -5.05
N THR A 228 3.66 -6.71 -4.56
CA THR A 228 2.34 -6.81 -5.17
C THR A 228 1.30 -6.17 -4.26
N LEU A 229 0.62 -5.13 -4.73
CA LEU A 229 -0.45 -4.46 -3.98
C LEU A 229 -1.81 -4.91 -4.52
N VAL A 230 -2.68 -5.42 -3.66
CA VAL A 230 -3.95 -6.05 -4.05
C VAL A 230 -5.11 -5.42 -3.30
N THR A 231 -6.13 -5.01 -4.05
CA THR A 231 -7.40 -4.57 -3.47
C THR A 231 -8.59 -5.11 -4.25
N CYS A 232 -9.78 -5.11 -3.63
CA CYS A 232 -11.02 -5.48 -4.30
C CYS A 232 -11.32 -4.56 -5.48
N SER A 233 -11.88 -5.09 -6.55
CA SER A 233 -12.40 -4.32 -7.69
C SER A 233 -13.90 -4.54 -7.82
N TYR A 234 -14.62 -3.50 -8.26
CA TYR A 234 -16.08 -3.54 -8.42
C TYR A 234 -16.54 -4.04 -9.79
N GLU A 235 -15.63 -4.50 -10.65
CA GLU A 235 -15.96 -4.88 -12.03
C GLU A 235 -16.68 -6.24 -12.14
N TRP A 236 -16.23 -7.24 -11.40
CA TRP A 236 -16.90 -8.55 -11.30
C TRP A 236 -16.63 -9.21 -9.94
N LYS A 237 -17.30 -10.33 -9.67
CA LYS A 237 -17.12 -11.08 -8.43
C LYS A 237 -15.68 -11.62 -8.36
N GLU A 238 -15.00 -11.39 -7.24
CA GLU A 238 -13.58 -11.73 -7.03
C GLU A 238 -12.57 -10.90 -7.84
N ALA A 239 -13.02 -9.90 -8.59
CA ALA A 239 -12.10 -8.99 -9.26
C ALA A 239 -11.19 -8.28 -8.25
N ARG A 240 -9.93 -8.10 -8.62
CA ARG A 240 -8.94 -7.34 -7.87
C ARG A 240 -8.27 -6.31 -8.78
N ASN A 241 -7.97 -5.15 -8.21
CA ASN A 241 -7.01 -4.23 -8.80
C ASN A 241 -5.65 -4.58 -8.21
N ILE A 242 -4.68 -4.86 -9.08
CA ILE A 242 -3.37 -5.40 -8.70
C ILE A 242 -2.29 -4.53 -9.32
N LEU A 243 -1.37 -4.06 -8.47
CA LEU A 243 -0.12 -3.45 -8.92
C LEU A 243 1.03 -4.42 -8.66
N VAL A 244 1.80 -4.73 -9.69
CA VAL A 244 3.06 -5.48 -9.54
C VAL A 244 4.20 -4.50 -9.72
N ALA A 245 5.02 -4.35 -8.69
CA ALA A 245 6.18 -3.47 -8.69
C ALA A 245 7.48 -4.26 -8.48
N VAL A 246 8.55 -3.80 -9.13
CA VAL A 246 9.88 -4.42 -9.07
C VAL A 246 10.80 -3.59 -8.19
N LYS A 247 11.59 -4.23 -7.32
CA LYS A 247 12.54 -3.52 -6.47
C LYS A 247 13.60 -2.84 -7.36
N VAL A 248 13.83 -1.55 -7.14
CA VAL A 248 14.91 -0.80 -7.81
C VAL A 248 16.22 -1.16 -7.10
N GLY A 249 17.24 -1.55 -7.89
CA GLY A 249 18.54 -1.94 -7.34
C GLY A 249 19.21 -0.84 -6.52
N THR A 250 19.83 -1.23 -5.40
CA THR A 250 20.82 -0.42 -4.66
C THR A 250 22.16 -0.36 -5.37
#